data_AF-A0A970JA49-F1
#
_entry.id   AF-A0A970JA49-F1
#
_cell.length_a   1.000
_cell.length_b   1.000
_cell.length_c   1.000
_cell.angle_alpha   90.00
_cell.angle_beta   90.00
_cell.angle_gamma   90.00
#
_symmetry.space_group_name_H-M   'P 1'
#
loop_
_entity.id
_entity.type
_entity.pdbx_description
1 polymer ?
#
loop_
_entity_poly.entity_id
_entity_poly.type
_entity_poly.pdbx_seq_one_letter_code
_entity_poly.pdbx_strand_id
1 'polypeptide(L)' 'MLAGNASRHAADPWPLAAAGELLAGRAEAGGFFAAAKLDSGFCCESVDPETGRAATGQAFASAAGFLGFALYQAFGKK' A
#
# COMPACT_ATOMS: atom_id res chain seq x y z
N MET A 1 3.27 14.52 5.14
CA MET A 1 3.27 13.92 3.79
C MET A 1 3.60 12.45 3.92
N LEU A 2 2.77 11.57 3.37
CA LEU A 2 2.95 10.13 3.34
C LEU A 2 4.10 9.82 2.37
N ALA A 3 5.14 9.17 2.87
CA ALA A 3 6.26 8.72 2.05
C ALA A 3 5.98 7.31 1.52
N GLY A 4 6.22 7.07 0.24
CA GLY A 4 6.09 5.75 -0.38
C GLY A 4 6.60 5.73 -1.82
N ASN A 5 6.88 4.54 -2.34
CA ASN A 5 7.38 4.37 -3.70
C ASN A 5 6.23 4.63 -4.70
N ALA A 6 6.52 5.48 -5.69
CA ALA A 6 5.64 5.79 -6.81
C ALA A 6 6.01 4.98 -8.06
N SER A 7 5.23 5.10 -9.13
CA SER A 7 5.50 4.47 -10.44
C SER A 7 5.66 5.52 -11.53
N ARG A 8 6.27 5.16 -12.68
CA ARG A 8 6.22 6.00 -13.88
C ARG A 8 4.79 6.24 -14.38
N HIS A 9 3.83 5.40 -13.96
CA HIS A 9 2.43 5.51 -14.32
C HIS A 9 1.64 6.52 -13.44
N ALA A 10 2.03 6.72 -12.18
CA ALA A 10 1.46 7.77 -11.32
C ALA A 10 2.46 8.19 -10.23
N ALA A 11 2.60 9.51 -10.06
CA ALA A 11 3.58 10.14 -9.17
C ALA A 11 3.26 9.98 -7.68
N ASP A 12 2.01 9.67 -7.35
CA ASP A 12 1.56 9.46 -5.98
C ASP A 12 2.09 8.12 -5.41
N PRO A 13 2.12 7.93 -4.08
CA PRO A 13 2.49 6.66 -3.45
C PRO A 13 1.55 5.49 -3.76
N TRP A 14 2.11 4.30 -4.00
CA TRP A 14 1.35 3.10 -4.41
C TRP A 14 1.31 2.06 -3.28
N PRO A 15 0.12 1.66 -2.81
CA PRO A 15 -0.04 0.54 -1.88
C PRO A 15 0.62 -0.77 -2.38
N LEU A 16 0.54 -1.08 -3.68
CA LEU A 16 1.19 -2.28 -4.21
C LEU A 16 2.71 -2.22 -4.13
N ALA A 17 3.31 -1.03 -4.30
CA ALA A 17 4.75 -0.89 -4.20
C ALA A 17 5.20 -1.21 -2.76
N ALA A 18 4.56 -0.63 -1.75
CA ALA A 18 4.83 -0.94 -0.35
C ALA A 18 4.60 -2.43 -0.01
N ALA A 19 3.59 -3.07 -0.61
CA ALA A 19 3.36 -4.51 -0.45
C ALA A 19 4.50 -5.35 -1.08
N GLY A 20 5.04 -4.92 -2.21
CA GLY A 20 6.21 -5.54 -2.82
C GLY A 20 7.45 -5.45 -1.94
N GLU A 21 7.68 -4.30 -1.29
CA GLU A 21 8.77 -4.11 -0.33
C GLU A 21 8.65 -5.10 0.85
N LEU A 22 7.45 -5.26 1.41
CA LEU A 22 7.20 -6.25 2.48
C LEU A 22 7.58 -7.67 2.05
N LEU A 23 7.20 -8.08 0.84
CA LEU A 23 7.55 -9.39 0.29
C LEU A 23 9.05 -9.53 -0.01
N ALA A 24 9.74 -8.42 -0.26
CA ALA A 24 11.20 -8.37 -0.38
C ALA A 24 11.93 -8.40 0.99
N GLY A 25 11.21 -8.52 2.10
CA GLY A 25 11.77 -8.61 3.45
C GLY A 25 11.99 -7.25 4.14
N ARG A 26 11.49 -6.15 3.55
CA ARG A 26 11.58 -4.79 4.13
C ARG A 26 10.37 -4.51 5.01
N ALA A 27 10.40 -5.03 6.24
CA ALA A 27 9.30 -4.93 7.20
C ALA A 27 8.93 -3.47 7.57
N GLU A 28 9.87 -2.53 7.47
CA GLU A 28 9.64 -1.10 7.70
C GLU A 28 8.59 -0.50 6.76
N ALA A 29 8.40 -1.09 5.57
CA ALA A 29 7.35 -0.70 4.64
C ALA A 29 5.94 -0.85 5.24
N GLY A 30 5.78 -1.63 6.30
CA GLY A 30 4.52 -1.72 7.06
C GLY A 30 4.06 -0.38 7.64
N GLY A 31 4.99 0.55 7.90
CA GLY A 31 4.68 1.89 8.36
C GLY A 31 3.80 2.68 7.39
N PHE A 32 3.93 2.42 6.07
CA PHE A 32 3.05 3.01 5.06
C PHE A 32 1.59 2.64 5.32
N PHE A 33 1.29 1.37 5.55
CA PHE A 33 -0.08 0.88 5.77
C PHE A 33 -0.64 1.27 7.14
N ALA A 34 0.21 1.51 8.13
CA ALA A 34 -0.21 2.06 9.42
C ALA A 34 -0.64 3.54 9.31
N ALA A 35 -0.06 4.30 8.37
CA ALA A 35 -0.32 5.73 8.18
C ALA A 35 -1.36 6.03 7.10
N ALA A 36 -1.46 5.20 6.05
CA ALA A 36 -2.37 5.41 4.94
C ALA A 36 -3.82 5.08 5.31
N LYS A 37 -4.77 5.91 4.88
CA LYS A 37 -6.22 5.67 5.03
C LYS A 37 -6.79 4.81 3.91
N LEU A 38 -6.09 4.77 2.77
CA LEU A 38 -6.46 4.03 1.56
C LEU A 38 -7.90 4.41 1.11
N ASP A 39 -8.61 3.47 0.51
CA ASP A 39 -10.04 3.56 0.21
C ASP A 39 -10.86 3.09 1.42
N SER A 40 -10.87 3.89 2.49
CA SER A 40 -11.52 3.52 3.76
C SER A 40 -11.02 2.18 4.34
N GLY A 41 -9.71 1.92 4.19
CA GLY A 41 -9.06 0.67 4.58
C GLY A 41 -9.02 -0.42 3.49
N PHE A 42 -9.73 -0.26 2.38
CA PHE A 42 -9.60 -1.14 1.22
C PHE A 42 -8.42 -0.73 0.34
N CYS A 43 -7.79 -1.72 -0.30
CA CYS A 43 -6.69 -1.47 -1.23
C CYS A 43 -7.15 -0.61 -2.41
N CYS A 44 -6.32 0.37 -2.77
CA CYS A 44 -6.49 1.24 -3.93
C CYS A 44 -5.20 1.30 -4.75
N GLU A 45 -5.27 1.85 -5.96
CA GLU A 45 -4.11 1.95 -6.85
C GLU A 45 -3.06 2.93 -6.32
N SER A 46 -3.49 4.12 -5.91
CA SER A 46 -2.63 5.17 -5.35
C SER A 46 -3.32 5.91 -4.22
N VAL A 47 -2.54 6.59 -3.39
CA VAL A 47 -3.04 7.46 -2.32
C VAL A 47 -2.50 8.87 -2.46
N ASP A 48 -3.33 9.85 -2.13
CA ASP A 48 -2.92 11.24 -2.03
C ASP A 48 -1.83 11.40 -0.94
N PRO A 49 -0.67 12.01 -1.24
CA PRO A 49 0.44 12.12 -0.30
C PRO A 49 0.15 13.00 0.93
N GLU A 50 -0.81 13.91 0.87
CA GLU A 50 -1.12 14.82 1.97
C GLU A 50 -2.12 14.19 2.95
N THR A 51 -3.13 13.51 2.41
CA THR A 51 -4.28 13.00 3.16
C THR A 51 -4.21 11.50 3.44
N GLY A 52 -3.42 10.76 2.66
CA GLY A 52 -3.29 9.30 2.68
C GLY A 52 -4.54 8.55 2.22
N ARG A 53 -5.52 9.24 1.63
CA ARG A 53 -6.75 8.64 1.08
C ARG A 53 -6.56 8.23 -0.37
N ALA A 54 -7.39 7.30 -0.84
CA ALA A 54 -7.37 6.88 -2.24
C ALA A 54 -7.45 8.07 -3.21
N ALA A 55 -6.47 8.17 -4.10
CA ALA A 55 -6.44 9.14 -5.19
C ALA A 55 -6.96 8.51 -6.49
N THR A 56 -6.50 7.30 -6.81
CA THR A 56 -6.97 6.52 -7.97
C THR A 56 -7.30 5.07 -7.62
N GLY A 57 -8.04 4.41 -8.50
CA GLY A 57 -8.34 2.98 -8.41
C GLY A 57 -8.97 2.56 -7.08
N GLN A 58 -10.07 3.20 -6.69
CA GLN A 58 -10.89 2.78 -5.54
C GLN A 58 -11.39 1.34 -5.73
N ALA A 59 -11.61 0.61 -4.64
CA ALA A 59 -12.04 -0.78 -4.64
C ALA A 59 -11.19 -1.73 -5.54
N PHE A 60 -9.85 -1.64 -5.46
CA PHE A 60 -8.95 -2.43 -6.32
C PHE A 60 -8.83 -3.88 -5.85
N ALA A 61 -9.85 -4.69 -6.15
CA ALA A 61 -10.01 -6.04 -5.62
C ALA A 61 -8.84 -6.99 -5.94
N SER A 62 -8.29 -6.94 -7.16
CA SER A 62 -7.15 -7.79 -7.54
C SER A 62 -5.88 -7.46 -6.75
N ALA A 63 -5.70 -6.20 -6.36
CA ALA A 63 -4.58 -5.77 -5.52
C ALA A 63 -4.79 -6.09 -4.04
N ALA A 64 -6.04 -6.15 -3.57
CA ALA A 64 -6.35 -6.41 -2.16
C ALA A 64 -5.84 -7.79 -1.70
N GLY A 65 -5.95 -8.82 -2.54
CA GLY A 65 -5.41 -10.15 -2.24
C GLY A 65 -3.88 -10.16 -2.12
N PHE A 66 -3.20 -9.43 -3.02
CA PHE A 66 -1.74 -9.29 -2.98
C PHE A 66 -1.27 -8.56 -1.70
N LEU A 67 -1.95 -7.47 -1.33
CA LEU A 67 -1.68 -6.75 -0.08
C LEU A 67 -1.88 -7.64 1.14
N GLY A 68 -3.01 -8.37 1.21
CA GLY A 68 -3.29 -9.29 2.31
C GLY A 68 -2.22 -10.38 2.45
N PHE A 69 -1.78 -10.96 1.33
CA PHE A 69 -0.70 -11.93 1.31
C PHE A 69 0.64 -11.33 1.81
N ALA A 70 1.00 -10.13 1.35
CA ALA A 70 2.21 -9.44 1.78
C ALA A 70 2.23 -9.16 3.29
N LEU A 71 1.12 -8.63 3.83
CA LEU A 71 0.97 -8.37 5.27
C LEU A 71 1.04 -9.68 6.09
N TYR A 72 0.40 -10.75 5.62
CA TYR A 72 0.48 -12.05 6.28
C TYR A 72 1.91 -12.61 6.29
N GLN A 73 2.62 -12.53 5.16
CA GLN A 73 4.00 -12.98 5.07
C GLN A 73 4.94 -12.20 6.00
N ALA A 74 4.75 -10.88 6.12
CA ALA A 74 5.61 -10.01 6.92
C ALA A 74 5.29 -10.06 8.42
N PHE A 75 4.01 -10.15 8.81
CA PHE A 75 3.57 -9.96 10.20
C PHE A 75 2.63 -11.04 10.75
N GLY A 76 2.08 -11.90 9.88
CA GLY A 76 1.07 -12.89 10.26
C GLY A 76 1.61 -14.29 10.54
N LYS A 77 2.83 -14.60 10.09
CA LYS A 77 3.50 -15.86 10.40
C LYS A 77 4.03 -15.84 11.84
N LYS A 78 3.63 -16.81 12.65
CA LYS A 78 4.18 -17.06 13.99
C LYS A 78 5.44 -17.91 13.92
#